data_AF-G5NMM9-F1
#
_entry.id   AF-G5NMM9-F1
#
_cell.length_a   1.000
_cell.length_b   1.000
_cell.length_c   1.000
_cell.angle_alpha   90.00
_cell.angle_beta   90.00
_cell.angle_gamma   90.00
#
_symmetry.space_group_name_H-M   'P 1'
#
loop_
_entity.id
_entity.type
_entity.pdbx_description
1 polymer ?
#
loop_
_entity_poly.entity_id
_entity_poly.type
_entity_poly.pdbx_seq_one_letter_code
_entity_poly.pdbx_strand_id
1 'polypeptide(L)'
;MNKFVKGALATVLYLAFCSQAMAAFVLNGTRFIYEEGKKNTSFTVTNEADKTYGGQVWIDNTNQGNGVYMVPQPPFFKVGAKQKQVIRIMNTDSSLPKDRESLFWLNVQEVPPKPEVKDTEGSVLAIAMNTRVKLIYRPAAIKDGRQDAEKQLILEQRGNETWLTLPNSNPLAKCLWGKKLPVRRRWMPSMTGGALRNLPSDS
;
A
#
# COMPACT_ATOMS: atom_id res chain seq x y z
N MET A 1 -12.33 26.48 37.94
CA MET A 1 -11.48 25.96 36.85
C MET A 1 -12.22 26.09 35.52
N ASN A 2 -11.76 26.96 34.63
CA ASN A 2 -12.46 27.35 33.39
C ASN A 2 -12.71 26.13 32.46
N LYS A 3 -13.85 26.11 31.78
CA LYS A 3 -14.21 25.05 30.81
C LYS A 3 -13.15 24.86 29.73
N PHE A 4 -12.47 25.95 29.34
CA PHE A 4 -11.32 25.93 28.43
C PHE A 4 -10.11 25.19 28.97
N VAL A 5 -9.79 25.33 30.27
CA VAL A 5 -8.67 24.62 30.92
C VAL A 5 -8.97 23.13 31.02
N LYS A 6 -10.22 22.76 31.33
CA LYS A 6 -10.66 21.35 31.33
C LYS A 6 -10.59 20.72 29.94
N GLY A 7 -10.96 21.47 28.89
CA GLY A 7 -10.86 21.04 27.50
C GLY A 7 -9.40 20.84 27.06
N ALA A 8 -8.52 21.78 27.37
CA ALA A 8 -7.10 21.66 27.07
C ALA A 8 -6.45 20.45 27.79
N LEU A 9 -6.80 20.22 29.06
CA LEU A 9 -6.29 19.08 29.83
C LEU A 9 -6.75 17.74 29.23
N ALA A 10 -8.01 17.66 28.79
CA ALA A 10 -8.55 16.46 28.15
C ALA A 10 -7.87 16.14 26.81
N THR A 11 -7.57 17.16 26.00
CA THR A 11 -6.86 17.00 24.72
C THR A 11 -5.42 16.54 24.93
N VAL A 12 -4.71 17.07 25.93
CA VAL A 12 -3.34 16.64 26.28
C VAL A 12 -3.35 15.19 26.77
N LEU A 13 -4.33 14.82 27.59
CA LEU A 13 -4.48 13.44 28.06
C LEU A 13 -4.79 12.47 26.91
N TYR A 14 -5.58 12.88 25.92
CA TYR A 14 -5.89 12.05 24.75
C TYR A 14 -4.67 11.80 23.85
N LEU A 15 -3.83 12.80 23.67
CA LEU A 15 -2.58 12.67 22.89
C LEU A 15 -1.53 11.78 23.59
N ALA A 16 -1.59 11.66 24.92
CA ALA A 16 -0.68 10.80 25.68
C ALA A 16 -0.96 9.29 25.50
N PHE A 17 -2.10 8.89 24.94
CA PHE A 17 -2.46 7.48 24.71
C PHE A 17 -2.06 6.94 23.32
N CYS A 18 -1.31 7.70 22.52
CA CYS A 18 -0.76 7.17 21.27
C CYS A 18 0.41 6.22 21.57
N SER A 19 0.13 4.91 21.65
CA SER A 19 1.15 3.88 21.76
C SER A 19 1.94 3.74 20.46
N GLN A 20 3.27 3.54 20.58
CA GLN A 20 4.11 3.18 19.46
C GLN A 20 3.87 1.72 19.09
N ALA A 21 3.54 1.46 17.82
CA ALA A 21 3.46 0.10 17.31
C ALA A 21 4.88 -0.48 17.24
N MET A 22 5.11 -1.58 17.95
CA MET A 22 6.40 -2.26 17.96
C MET A 22 6.41 -3.28 16.82
N ALA A 23 7.15 -2.98 15.74
CA ALA A 23 7.43 -3.90 14.65
C ALA A 23 8.94 -4.01 14.51
N ALA A 24 9.48 -5.22 14.32
CA ALA A 24 10.91 -5.35 14.10
C ALA A 24 11.26 -4.81 12.71
N PHE A 25 10.49 -5.15 11.68
CA PHE A 25 10.74 -4.66 10.32
C PHE A 25 9.87 -3.47 9.91
N VAL A 26 10.53 -2.40 9.47
CA VAL A 26 9.91 -1.20 8.90
C VAL A 26 10.36 -1.03 7.45
N LEU A 27 9.39 -0.85 6.56
CA LEU A 27 9.64 -0.59 5.13
C LEU A 27 9.68 0.91 4.85
N ASN A 28 10.51 1.33 3.90
CA ASN A 28 10.60 2.73 3.46
C ASN A 28 9.42 3.20 2.58
N GLY A 29 8.34 2.43 2.49
CA GLY A 29 7.17 2.75 1.70
C GLY A 29 5.99 1.79 1.93
N THR A 30 4.78 2.26 1.67
CA THR A 30 3.53 1.48 1.76
C THR A 30 3.11 0.84 0.43
N ARG A 31 3.80 1.22 -0.65
CA ARG A 31 3.66 0.67 -2.01
C ARG A 31 4.93 0.94 -2.80
N PHE A 32 5.24 0.04 -3.73
CA PHE A 32 6.39 0.15 -4.62
C PHE A 32 5.92 0.10 -6.07
N ILE A 33 6.52 0.93 -6.91
CA ILE A 33 6.22 1.00 -8.35
C ILE A 33 7.43 0.48 -9.11
N TYR A 34 7.21 -0.52 -9.95
CA TYR A 34 8.18 -1.03 -10.92
C TYR A 34 7.85 -0.41 -12.28
N GLU A 35 8.71 0.47 -12.78
CA GLU A 35 8.55 1.06 -14.11
C GLU A 35 9.11 0.12 -15.18
N GLU A 36 8.35 -0.10 -16.25
CA GLU A 36 8.82 -0.82 -17.44
C GLU A 36 10.08 -0.16 -18.01
N GLY A 37 11.04 -0.97 -18.44
CA GLY A 37 12.34 -0.53 -18.94
C GLY A 37 13.41 -0.30 -17.86
N LYS A 38 13.05 -0.25 -16.57
CA LYS A 38 14.05 -0.29 -15.50
C LYS A 38 14.56 -1.72 -15.28
N LYS A 39 15.86 -1.86 -15.04
CA LYS A 39 16.48 -3.17 -14.74
C LYS A 39 16.02 -3.74 -13.41
N ASN A 40 15.85 -2.88 -12.41
CA ASN A 40 15.35 -3.25 -11.08
C ASN A 40 14.70 -2.04 -10.40
N THR A 41 13.93 -2.33 -9.36
CA THR A 41 13.52 -1.37 -8.34
C THR A 41 13.97 -1.89 -6.99
N SER A 42 14.17 -1.03 -6.00
CA SER A 42 14.67 -1.46 -4.69
C SER A 42 13.85 -0.84 -3.56
N PHE A 43 13.73 -1.59 -2.46
CA PHE A 43 13.17 -1.10 -1.21
C PHE A 43 14.11 -1.44 -0.05
N THR A 44 13.94 -0.71 1.04
CA THR A 44 14.77 -0.86 2.23
C THR A 44 13.92 -1.40 3.37
N VAL A 45 14.41 -2.45 4.00
CA VAL A 45 13.90 -3.01 5.25
C VAL A 45 14.81 -2.53 6.38
N THR A 46 14.24 -1.85 7.36
CA THR A 46 14.95 -1.40 8.57
C THR A 46 14.54 -2.30 9.73
N ASN A 47 15.51 -2.85 10.46
CA ASN A 47 15.26 -3.56 11.69
C ASN A 47 15.28 -2.58 12.88
N GLU A 48 14.11 -2.22 13.39
CA GLU A 48 13.95 -1.35 14.55
C GLU A 48 14.02 -2.12 15.88
N ALA A 49 14.20 -3.45 15.88
CA ALA A 49 14.43 -4.20 17.11
C ALA A 49 15.88 -4.06 17.60
N ASP A 50 16.07 -4.30 18.91
CA ASP A 50 17.40 -4.33 19.55
C ASP A 50 18.11 -5.69 19.38
N LYS A 51 17.46 -6.63 18.68
CA LYS A 51 18.00 -7.95 18.37
C LYS A 51 18.13 -8.14 16.86
N THR A 52 18.95 -9.10 16.47
CA THR A 52 19.08 -9.47 15.06
C THR A 52 17.90 -10.33 14.62
N TYR A 53 17.28 -9.96 13.51
CA TYR A 53 16.14 -10.67 12.91
C TYR A 53 16.52 -11.26 11.55
N GLY A 54 15.92 -12.40 11.22
CA GLY A 54 15.90 -12.91 9.85
C GLY A 54 14.76 -12.28 9.06
N GLY A 55 14.88 -12.26 7.74
CA GLY A 55 13.86 -11.75 6.85
C GLY A 55 13.69 -12.61 5.62
N GLN A 56 12.44 -12.92 5.29
CA GLN A 56 12.07 -13.60 4.06
C GLN A 56 11.19 -12.66 3.22
N VAL A 57 11.46 -12.61 1.92
CA VAL A 57 10.73 -11.77 0.98
C VAL A 57 10.30 -12.60 -0.22
N TRP A 58 9.04 -12.48 -0.58
CA TRP A 58 8.48 -13.09 -1.78
C TRP A 58 7.39 -12.19 -2.39
N ILE A 59 7.05 -12.46 -3.64
CA ILE A 59 6.06 -11.70 -4.41
C ILE A 59 4.94 -12.65 -4.81
N ASP A 60 3.69 -12.32 -4.45
CA ASP A 60 2.50 -13.04 -4.87
C ASP A 60 1.83 -12.34 -6.05
N ASN A 61 1.33 -13.15 -7.00
CA ASN A 61 0.51 -12.67 -8.10
C ASN A 61 -0.94 -12.48 -7.64
N THR A 62 -1.57 -11.37 -8.01
CA THR A 62 -2.96 -11.12 -7.61
C THR A 62 -3.99 -11.90 -8.43
N ASN A 63 -3.71 -12.24 -9.69
CA ASN A 63 -4.80 -12.71 -10.56
C ASN A 63 -4.45 -13.55 -11.81
N GLN A 64 -3.22 -13.94 -12.12
CA GLN A 64 -2.95 -14.55 -13.45
C GLN A 64 -1.85 -15.64 -13.45
N GLY A 65 -2.21 -16.80 -12.89
CA GLY A 65 -1.48 -18.05 -13.10
C GLY A 65 -0.24 -18.24 -12.23
N ASN A 66 0.36 -19.43 -12.38
CA ASN A 66 1.52 -19.90 -11.61
C ASN A 66 2.88 -19.35 -12.13
N GLY A 67 2.85 -18.32 -12.99
CA GLY A 67 4.07 -17.72 -13.57
C GLY A 67 4.85 -16.90 -12.55
N VAL A 68 6.18 -16.92 -12.64
CA VAL A 68 7.06 -16.07 -11.81
C VAL A 68 7.46 -14.84 -12.63
N TYR A 69 6.80 -13.72 -12.39
CA TYR A 69 7.03 -12.47 -13.13
C TYR A 69 8.07 -11.57 -12.48
N MET A 70 8.14 -11.55 -11.14
CA MET A 70 9.03 -10.68 -10.40
C MET A 70 9.69 -11.43 -9.25
N VAL A 71 10.97 -11.19 -9.04
CA VAL A 71 11.77 -11.89 -8.03
C VAL A 71 12.51 -10.88 -7.15
N PRO A 72 12.38 -10.97 -5.81
CA PRO A 72 13.17 -10.19 -4.87
C PRO A 72 14.54 -10.82 -4.63
N GLN A 73 15.56 -9.99 -4.43
CA GLN A 73 16.94 -10.40 -4.19
C GLN A 73 17.61 -9.51 -3.12
N PRO A 74 18.19 -10.09 -2.06
CA PRO A 74 18.09 -11.52 -1.68
C PRO A 74 16.67 -11.90 -1.21
N PRO A 75 16.20 -13.14 -1.44
CA PRO A 75 14.90 -13.61 -0.96
C PRO A 75 14.90 -13.97 0.54
N PHE A 76 16.07 -14.25 1.11
CA PHE A 76 16.27 -14.50 2.54
C PHE A 76 17.52 -13.77 3.02
N PHE A 77 17.45 -13.10 4.16
CA PHE A 77 18.54 -12.29 4.70
C PHE A 77 18.47 -12.18 6.23
N LYS A 78 19.52 -11.62 6.83
CA LYS A 78 19.63 -11.33 8.25
C LYS A 78 19.95 -9.86 8.44
N VAL A 79 19.27 -9.17 9.36
CA VAL A 79 19.46 -7.74 9.63
C VAL A 79 19.78 -7.55 11.10
N GLY A 80 20.96 -7.00 11.39
CA GLY A 80 21.37 -6.67 12.76
C GLY A 80 20.45 -5.66 13.44
N ALA A 81 20.62 -5.48 14.75
CA ALA A 81 19.86 -4.50 15.52
C ALA A 81 20.07 -3.08 14.97
N LYS A 82 18.98 -2.34 14.75
CA LYS A 82 18.99 -0.98 14.19
C LYS A 82 19.66 -0.86 12.80
N GLN A 83 19.84 -1.98 12.10
CA GLN A 83 20.47 -2.00 10.77
C GLN A 83 19.42 -1.98 9.65
N LYS A 84 19.89 -1.73 8.42
CA LYS A 84 19.06 -1.68 7.22
C LYS A 84 19.55 -2.69 6.19
N GLN A 85 18.61 -3.30 5.48
CA GLN A 85 18.88 -4.16 4.34
C GLN A 85 18.15 -3.63 3.11
N VAL A 86 18.88 -3.53 1.99
CA VAL A 86 18.30 -3.18 0.70
C VAL A 86 17.95 -4.45 -0.06
N ILE A 87 16.72 -4.54 -0.55
CA ILE A 87 16.21 -5.63 -1.37
C ILE A 87 15.92 -5.09 -2.77
N ARG A 88 16.40 -5.81 -3.79
CA ARG A 88 16.18 -5.47 -5.20
C ARG A 88 15.11 -6.38 -5.77
N ILE A 89 14.14 -5.81 -6.46
CA ILE A 89 13.13 -6.53 -7.21
C ILE A 89 13.53 -6.48 -8.68
N MET A 90 13.61 -7.66 -9.28
CA MET A 90 13.96 -7.85 -10.68
C MET A 90 12.74 -8.38 -11.42
N ASN A 91 12.54 -7.91 -12.66
CA ASN A 91 11.55 -8.49 -13.54
C ASN A 91 12.18 -9.70 -14.26
N THR A 92 11.53 -10.85 -14.20
CA THR A 92 11.97 -12.09 -14.85
C THR A 92 11.23 -12.38 -16.14
N ASP A 93 10.08 -11.73 -16.38
CA ASP A 93 9.25 -12.01 -17.54
C ASP A 93 8.74 -10.71 -18.21
N SER A 94 8.94 -10.64 -19.53
CA SER A 94 8.46 -9.54 -20.38
C SER A 94 7.01 -9.69 -20.82
N SER A 95 6.31 -10.77 -20.43
CA SER A 95 4.93 -11.06 -20.84
C SER A 95 3.85 -10.20 -20.17
N LEU A 96 4.25 -9.28 -19.28
CA LEU A 96 3.30 -8.42 -18.57
C LEU A 96 2.53 -7.49 -19.52
N PRO A 97 1.23 -7.25 -19.25
CA PRO A 97 0.41 -6.35 -20.07
C PRO A 97 1.04 -4.97 -20.21
N LYS A 98 1.12 -4.48 -21.45
CA LYS A 98 1.69 -3.14 -21.78
C LYS A 98 0.63 -2.03 -21.80
N ASP A 99 -0.64 -2.39 -21.79
CA ASP A 99 -1.76 -1.47 -21.92
C ASP A 99 -2.31 -1.00 -20.56
N ARG A 100 -1.94 -1.65 -19.44
CA ARG A 100 -2.50 -1.40 -18.10
C ARG A 100 -1.51 -1.68 -16.96
N GLU A 101 -1.70 -1.05 -15.79
CA GLU A 101 -0.93 -1.38 -14.58
C GLU A 101 -1.26 -2.81 -14.12
N SER A 102 -0.25 -3.57 -13.66
CA SER A 102 -0.43 -4.89 -13.06
C SER A 102 -0.11 -4.85 -11.57
N LEU A 103 -0.94 -5.51 -10.75
CA LEU A 103 -0.81 -5.50 -9.29
C LEU A 103 -0.22 -6.81 -8.78
N PHE A 104 0.78 -6.69 -7.92
CA PHE A 104 1.41 -7.78 -7.18
C PHE A 104 1.41 -7.44 -5.70
N TRP A 105 1.59 -8.46 -4.86
CA TRP A 105 1.80 -8.27 -3.43
C TRP A 105 3.23 -8.63 -3.07
N LEU A 106 3.94 -7.66 -2.49
CA LEU A 106 5.24 -7.88 -1.89
C LEU A 106 5.02 -8.23 -0.41
N ASN A 107 5.49 -9.41 -0.02
CA ASN A 107 5.45 -9.86 1.36
C ASN A 107 6.85 -9.78 1.96
N VAL A 108 6.93 -9.25 3.17
CA VAL A 108 8.16 -9.19 3.97
C VAL A 108 7.84 -9.79 5.33
N GLN A 109 8.31 -11.02 5.54
CA GLN A 109 8.14 -11.75 6.78
C GLN A 109 9.40 -11.60 7.62
N GLU A 110 9.21 -11.18 8.86
CA GLU A 110 10.27 -11.20 9.86
C GLU A 110 10.35 -12.58 10.51
N VAL A 111 11.57 -13.03 10.78
CA VAL A 111 11.86 -14.28 11.47
C VAL A 111 12.56 -13.93 12.78
N PRO A 112 11.88 -14.04 13.94
CA PRO A 112 12.46 -13.67 15.21
C PRO A 112 13.62 -14.59 15.58
N PRO A 113 14.60 -14.10 16.36
CA PRO A 113 15.62 -14.96 16.95
C PRO A 113 14.97 -16.01 17.86
N LYS A 114 15.64 -17.14 18.03
CA LYS A 114 15.19 -18.15 19.00
C LYS A 114 15.08 -17.47 20.38
N PRO A 115 13.94 -17.62 21.08
CA PRO A 115 13.81 -17.08 22.41
C PRO A 115 14.88 -17.71 23.31
N GLU A 116 15.54 -16.86 24.09
CA GLU A 116 16.44 -17.31 25.15
C GLU A 116 15.59 -17.88 26.27
N VAL A 117 15.46 -19.21 26.31
CA VAL A 117 14.86 -19.91 27.44
C VAL A 117 15.88 -19.84 28.57
N LYS A 118 15.73 -18.87 29.47
CA LYS A 118 16.41 -18.89 30.77
C LYS A 118 15.63 -19.88 31.64
N ASP A 119 16.29 -20.98 31.99
CA ASP A 119 15.82 -22.12 32.77
C ASP A 119 14.74 -21.79 33.84
N THR A 120 13.46 -21.68 33.46
CA THR A 120 12.29 -21.87 34.34
C THR A 120 11.00 -21.93 33.51
N GLU A 121 10.37 -23.11 33.46
CA GLU A 121 8.92 -23.38 33.35
C GLU A 121 7.99 -22.31 32.73
N GLY A 122 8.27 -21.88 31.49
CA GLY A 122 7.42 -20.91 30.79
C GLY A 122 7.14 -21.32 29.35
N SER A 123 5.86 -21.31 28.95
CA SER A 123 5.48 -21.37 27.54
C SER A 123 5.87 -20.07 26.86
N VAL A 124 6.78 -20.12 25.88
CA VAL A 124 7.24 -18.93 25.16
C VAL A 124 6.47 -18.78 23.85
N LEU A 125 5.75 -17.66 23.71
CA LEU A 125 5.09 -17.27 22.47
C LEU A 125 6.05 -16.42 21.63
N ALA A 126 6.44 -16.93 20.46
CA ALA A 126 7.15 -16.17 19.45
C ALA A 126 6.15 -15.71 18.37
N ILE A 127 6.07 -14.39 18.15
CA ILE A 127 5.24 -13.79 17.11
C ILE A 127 6.15 -13.38 15.95
N ALA A 128 5.76 -13.75 14.73
CA ALA A 128 6.42 -13.35 13.49
C ALA A 128 5.44 -12.54 12.64
N MET A 129 5.74 -11.26 12.40
CA MET A 129 4.91 -10.41 11.56
C MET A 129 5.21 -10.60 10.07
N ASN A 130 4.15 -10.65 9.25
CA ASN A 130 4.26 -10.56 7.79
C ASN A 130 3.68 -9.22 7.32
N THR A 131 4.53 -8.36 6.78
CA THR A 131 4.12 -7.08 6.21
C THR A 131 3.84 -7.24 4.72
N ARG A 132 2.59 -7.02 4.31
CA ARG A 132 2.15 -7.13 2.92
C ARG A 132 1.88 -5.75 2.32
N VAL A 133 2.62 -5.41 1.27
CA VAL A 133 2.50 -4.12 0.56
C VAL A 133 2.28 -4.31 -0.93
N LYS A 134 1.71 -3.29 -1.58
CA LYS A 134 1.41 -3.35 -3.01
C LYS A 134 2.68 -3.13 -3.82
N LEU A 135 2.92 -4.00 -4.80
CA LEU A 135 3.92 -3.83 -5.85
C LEU A 135 3.17 -3.63 -7.17
N ILE A 136 3.38 -2.50 -7.83
CA ILE A 136 2.64 -2.11 -9.03
C ILE A 136 3.60 -2.07 -10.19
N TYR A 137 3.38 -2.91 -11.20
CA TYR A 137 4.05 -2.79 -12.49
C TYR A 137 3.37 -1.73 -13.34
N ARG A 138 4.14 -0.77 -13.83
CA ARG A 138 3.68 0.33 -14.68
C ARG A 138 4.36 0.26 -16.06
N PRO A 139 3.60 -0.06 -17.11
CA PRO A 139 4.06 0.06 -18.48
C PRO A 139 4.45 1.49 -18.86
N ALA A 140 5.40 1.62 -19.79
CA ALA A 140 5.86 2.91 -20.29
C ALA A 140 4.72 3.66 -21.00
N ALA A 141 3.85 2.95 -21.72
CA ALA A 141 2.75 3.52 -22.49
C ALA A 141 1.71 4.31 -21.67
N ILE A 142 1.65 4.10 -20.35
CA ILE A 142 0.68 4.77 -19.46
C ILE A 142 1.35 5.74 -18.48
N LYS A 143 2.69 5.86 -18.52
CA LYS A 143 3.45 6.65 -17.55
C LYS A 143 3.08 8.13 -17.59
N ASP A 144 2.98 8.70 -18.78
CA ASP A 144 2.80 10.14 -18.98
C ASP A 144 1.37 10.61 -18.65
N GLY A 145 0.36 9.77 -18.87
CA GLY A 145 -1.05 10.09 -18.57
C GLY A 145 -1.49 9.79 -17.13
N ARG A 146 -0.58 9.26 -16.29
CA ARG A 146 -0.93 8.77 -14.94
C ARG A 146 -1.02 9.89 -13.89
N GLN A 147 -0.25 10.96 -14.07
CA GLN A 147 -0.31 12.13 -13.19
C GLN A 147 -1.70 12.76 -13.33
N ASP A 148 -2.33 13.09 -12.22
CA ASP A 148 -3.67 13.69 -12.17
C ASP A 148 -4.80 12.86 -12.78
N ALA A 149 -4.56 11.57 -13.06
CA ALA A 149 -5.58 10.66 -13.58
C ALA A 149 -6.82 10.61 -12.68
N GLU A 150 -6.65 10.77 -11.36
CA GLU A 150 -7.75 10.87 -10.39
C GLU A 150 -8.68 12.07 -10.62
N LYS A 151 -8.21 13.14 -11.27
CA LYS A 151 -9.05 14.34 -11.53
C LYS A 151 -10.10 14.09 -12.60
N GLN A 152 -9.94 13.05 -13.43
CA GLN A 152 -10.90 12.69 -14.46
C GLN A 152 -11.96 11.70 -13.95
N LEU A 153 -12.08 11.53 -12.63
CA LEU A 153 -13.18 10.80 -12.01
C LEU A 153 -14.48 11.58 -12.22
N ILE A 154 -15.44 10.96 -12.90
CA ILE A 154 -16.75 11.54 -13.18
C ILE A 154 -17.77 10.91 -12.23
N LEU A 155 -18.63 11.73 -11.63
CA LEU A 155 -19.78 11.26 -10.86
C LEU A 155 -20.99 11.22 -11.80
N GLU A 156 -21.48 10.01 -12.08
CA GLU A 156 -22.71 9.79 -12.85
C GLU A 156 -23.86 9.47 -11.89
N GLN A 157 -24.94 10.25 -11.93
CA GLN A 157 -26.19 9.81 -11.31
C GLN A 157 -26.98 8.92 -12.27
N ARG A 158 -27.31 7.71 -11.81
CA ARG A 158 -28.21 6.80 -12.51
C ARG A 158 -29.36 6.45 -11.55
N GLY A 159 -30.47 7.17 -11.68
CA GLY A 159 -31.60 7.08 -10.75
C GLY A 159 -31.22 7.55 -9.34
N ASN A 160 -31.53 6.75 -8.31
CA ASN A 160 -31.17 7.06 -6.91
C ASN A 160 -29.73 6.71 -6.53
N GLU A 161 -28.95 6.18 -7.46
CA GLU A 161 -27.57 5.75 -7.21
C GLU A 161 -26.57 6.71 -7.85
N THR A 162 -25.57 7.11 -7.06
CA THR A 162 -24.42 7.87 -7.55
C THR A 162 -23.28 6.90 -7.83
N TRP A 163 -22.85 6.89 -9.08
CA TRP A 163 -21.78 6.05 -9.59
C TRP A 163 -20.53 6.89 -9.81
N LEU A 164 -19.38 6.34 -9.45
CA LEU A 164 -18.08 6.91 -9.82
C LEU A 164 -17.60 6.20 -11.09
N THR A 165 -17.48 6.94 -12.19
CA THR A 165 -17.01 6.44 -13.47
C THR A 165 -15.67 7.06 -13.85
N LEU A 166 -14.85 6.26 -14.53
CA LEU A 166 -13.61 6.71 -15.14
C LEU A 166 -13.77 6.56 -16.65
N PRO A 167 -13.47 7.60 -17.45
CA PRO A 167 -13.48 7.46 -18.90
C PRO A 167 -12.44 6.42 -19.33
N ASN A 168 -12.75 5.64 -20.37
CA ASN A 168 -11.90 4.52 -20.81
C ASN A 168 -10.50 4.97 -21.31
N SER A 169 -10.35 6.24 -21.64
CA SER A 169 -9.07 6.89 -21.97
C SER A 169 -8.17 7.11 -20.75
N ASN A 170 -8.70 7.01 -19.54
CA ASN A 170 -7.95 7.24 -18.31
C ASN A 170 -7.08 6.02 -17.94
N PRO A 171 -5.76 6.20 -17.69
CA PRO A 171 -4.88 5.12 -17.24
C PRO A 171 -5.34 4.39 -15.96
N LEU A 172 -6.06 5.08 -15.06
CA LEU A 172 -6.68 4.49 -13.88
C LEU A 172 -7.87 3.59 -14.20
N ALA A 173 -8.64 3.88 -15.25
CA ALA A 173 -9.76 3.03 -15.68
C ALA A 173 -9.26 1.63 -16.04
N LYS A 174 -8.11 1.57 -16.72
CA LYS A 174 -7.44 0.33 -17.10
C LYS A 174 -6.87 -0.43 -15.89
N CYS A 175 -6.50 0.28 -14.83
CA CYS A 175 -6.04 -0.32 -13.56
C CYS A 175 -7.20 -0.88 -12.70
N LEU A 176 -8.42 -0.35 -12.85
CA LEU A 176 -9.58 -0.66 -11.99
C LEU A 176 -10.62 -1.61 -12.63
N TRP A 177 -10.30 -2.24 -13.76
CA TRP A 177 -11.27 -2.84 -14.68
C TRP A 177 -12.47 -3.57 -14.02
N GLY A 178 -13.67 -3.02 -14.27
CA GLY A 178 -14.97 -3.67 -14.06
C GLY A 178 -15.78 -3.19 -12.86
N LYS A 179 -15.17 -2.60 -11.83
CA LYS A 179 -15.93 -2.14 -10.67
C LYS A 179 -16.45 -0.74 -10.90
N LYS A 180 -17.66 -0.64 -11.45
CA LYS A 180 -18.53 0.48 -11.11
C LYS A 180 -18.74 0.43 -9.59
N LEU A 181 -18.21 1.40 -8.87
CA LEU A 181 -18.33 1.43 -7.41
C LEU A 181 -19.58 2.24 -7.07
N PRO A 182 -20.62 1.61 -6.48
CA PRO A 182 -21.73 2.38 -5.93
C PRO A 182 -21.20 3.21 -4.77
N VAL A 183 -21.29 4.52 -4.89
CA VAL A 183 -20.93 5.42 -3.78
C VAL A 183 -22.08 5.37 -2.78
N ARG A 184 -22.01 4.44 -1.82
CA ARG A 184 -22.92 4.48 -0.67
C ARG A 184 -22.60 5.75 0.13
N ARG A 185 -23.57 6.66 0.27
CA ARG A 185 -23.54 7.89 1.08
C ARG A 185 -23.33 7.62 2.57
N ARG A 186 -22.21 7.02 2.97
CA ARG A 186 -21.88 6.77 4.37
C ARG A 186 -20.75 7.65 4.87
N TRP A 187 -19.97 8.25 3.96
CA TRP A 187 -18.82 9.06 4.30
C TRP A 187 -18.58 10.16 3.25
N MET A 188 -19.46 11.16 3.20
CA MET A 188 -19.09 12.47 2.66
C MET A 188 -19.41 13.49 3.76
N PRO A 189 -18.43 14.22 4.29
CA PRO A 189 -18.73 15.43 5.04
C PRO A 189 -19.51 16.36 4.11
N SER A 190 -20.58 16.96 4.62
CA SER A 190 -21.41 17.90 3.88
C SER A 190 -20.56 19.09 3.41
N MET A 191 -20.08 19.06 2.15
CA MET A 191 -19.64 20.28 1.49
C MET A 191 -20.88 20.95 0.88
N THR A 192 -21.57 21.71 1.73
CA THR A 192 -22.48 22.77 1.27
C THR A 192 -21.63 23.91 0.73
N GLY A 193 -21.71 24.21 -0.56
CA GLY A 193 -21.04 25.38 -1.12
C GLY A 193 -20.82 25.36 -2.63
N GLY A 194 -21.88 25.69 -3.38
CA GLY A 194 -21.85 26.42 -4.64
C GLY A 194 -20.84 26.03 -5.73
N ALA A 195 -21.30 25.25 -6.72
CA ALA A 195 -20.89 25.39 -8.13
C ALA A 195 -21.81 24.54 -9.04
N LEU A 196 -23.10 24.86 -9.08
CA LEU A 196 -23.94 24.45 -10.21
C LEU A 196 -23.69 25.45 -11.34
N ARG A 197 -22.93 25.05 -12.35
CA ARG A 197 -22.94 25.74 -13.65
C ARG A 197 -23.38 24.77 -14.73
N ASN A 198 -24.49 25.15 -15.34
CA ASN A 198 -25.19 24.55 -16.45
C ASN A 198 -24.26 24.20 -17.61
N LEU A 199 -24.52 23.08 -18.27
CA LEU A 199 -24.19 22.86 -19.68
C LEU A 199 -25.48 22.52 -20.45
N PRO A 200 -25.59 22.93 -21.72
CA PRO A 200 -26.85 22.95 -22.46
C PRO A 200 -27.24 21.57 -22.97
N SER A 201 -28.55 21.36 -23.08
CA SER A 201 -29.15 20.27 -23.83
C SER A 201 -29.02 20.57 -25.33
N ASP A 202 -28.27 19.75 -26.06
CA ASP A 202 -28.44 19.68 -27.51
C ASP A 202 -29.32 18.47 -27.87
N SER A 203 -30.20 18.78 -28.82
CA SER A 203 -31.25 18.02 -29.48
C SER A 203 -30.78 16.79 -30.24
#